data_AF-A0A358I2Q7-F1
#
_entry.id   AF-A0A358I2Q7-F1
#
_cell.length_a   1.000
_cell.length_b   1.000
_cell.length_c   1.000
_cell.angle_alpha   90.00
_cell.angle_beta   90.00
_cell.angle_gamma   90.00
#
_symmetry.space_group_name_H-M   'P 1'
#
loop_
_entity.id
_entity.type
_entity.pdbx_description
1 polymer ?
#
loop_
_entity_poly.entity_id
_entity_poly.type
_entity_poly.pdbx_seq_one_letter_code
_entity_poly.pdbx_strand_id
1 'polypeptide(L)' 'RDLFNKAIIKAQFDVGSGTYIRSLAEEFGRRLGVPATLSGLRRIQIGNFRIEDAGRLEI' A
#
# COMPACT_ATOMS: atom_id res chain seq x y z
N ARG A 1 -13.60 16.13 -20.05
CA ARG A 1 -14.35 14.88 -19.75
C ARG A 1 -13.59 14.19 -18.62
N ASP A 2 -13.90 14.53 -17.36
CA ASP A 2 -13.32 13.91 -16.17
C ASP A 2 -13.76 12.45 -16.11
N LEU A 3 -13.00 11.59 -16.77
CA LEU A 3 -13.43 10.21 -17.06
C LEU A 3 -13.23 9.24 -15.91
N PHE A 4 -12.59 9.64 -14.81
CA PHE A 4 -12.45 8.77 -13.63
C PHE A 4 -12.36 9.61 -12.37
N ASN A 5 -13.46 9.71 -11.63
CA ASN A 5 -13.37 9.98 -10.19
C ASN A 5 -12.68 8.73 -9.57
N LYS A 6 -11.35 8.71 -9.53
CA LYS A 6 -10.58 7.56 -9.01
C LYS A 6 -10.87 7.45 -7.51
N ALA A 7 -11.64 6.43 -7.13
CA ALA A 7 -11.80 6.08 -5.73
C ALA A 7 -10.44 5.61 -5.19
N ILE A 8 -9.92 6.32 -4.19
CA ILE A 8 -8.65 5.97 -3.52
C ILE A 8 -8.98 5.43 -2.13
N ILE A 9 -8.52 4.21 -1.85
CA ILE A 9 -8.58 3.62 -0.51
C ILE A 9 -7.20 3.77 0.13
N LYS A 10 -7.16 4.36 1.32
CA LYS A 10 -5.97 4.33 2.19
C LYS A 10 -6.18 3.24 3.23
N ALA A 11 -5.22 2.32 3.32
CA ALA A 11 -5.22 1.24 4.28
C ALA A 11 -3.81 1.07 4.87
N GLN A 12 -3.75 0.63 6.12
CA GLN A 12 -2.53 0.22 6.81
C GLN A 12 -2.67 -1.27 7.15
N PHE A 13 -1.59 -2.03 6.98
CA PHE A 13 -1.57 -3.46 7.24
C PHE A 13 -0.39 -3.79 8.16
N ASP A 14 -0.66 -4.58 9.20
CA ASP A 14 0.36 -5.32 9.92
C ASP A 14 0.46 -6.72 9.30
N VAL A 15 1.63 -7.04 8.76
CA VAL A 15 1.81 -8.24 7.94
C VAL A 15 3.10 -8.97 8.30
N GLY A 16 3.12 -10.28 8.07
CA GLY A 16 4.35 -11.07 8.12
C GLY A 16 5.30 -10.75 6.95
N SER A 17 6.57 -11.12 7.11
CA SER A 17 7.57 -11.02 6.05
C SER A 17 7.13 -11.77 4.78
N GLY A 18 7.40 -11.19 3.61
CA GLY A 18 7.06 -11.80 2.32
C GLY A 18 5.61 -11.57 1.86
N THR A 19 4.82 -10.80 2.61
CA THR A 19 3.47 -10.45 2.18
C THR A 19 3.49 -9.49 0.98
N TYR A 20 2.81 -9.86 -0.11
CA TYR A 20 2.70 -9.06 -1.32
C TYR A 20 1.52 -8.09 -1.23
N ILE A 21 1.77 -6.84 -0.81
CA ILE A 21 0.72 -5.80 -0.69
C ILE A 21 0.00 -5.53 -2.02
N ARG A 22 0.67 -5.70 -3.16
CA ARG A 22 0.06 -5.56 -4.49
C ARG A 22 -1.05 -6.59 -4.72
N SER A 23 -0.81 -7.85 -4.34
CA SER A 23 -1.81 -8.92 -4.44
C SER A 23 -3.01 -8.68 -3.53
N LEU A 24 -2.79 -8.06 -2.35
CA LEU A 24 -3.90 -7.63 -1.49
C LEU A 24 -4.77 -6.57 -2.19
N ALA A 25 -4.17 -5.59 -2.87
CA ALA A 25 -4.92 -4.58 -3.61
C ALA A 25 -5.79 -5.20 -4.72
N GLU A 26 -5.23 -6.16 -5.48
CA GLU A 26 -5.98 -6.92 -6.50
C GLU A 26 -7.15 -7.71 -5.89
N GLU A 27 -6.91 -8.39 -4.76
CA GLU A 27 -7.93 -9.16 -4.04
C GLU A 27 -9.06 -8.26 -3.49
N PHE A 28 -8.74 -7.05 -3.01
CA PHE A 28 -9.76 -6.07 -2.63
C PHE A 28 -10.65 -5.68 -3.80
N GLY A 29 -10.04 -5.39 -4.96
CA GLY A 29 -10.80 -5.10 -6.17
C GLY A 29 -11.72 -6.26 -6.56
N ARG A 30 -11.17 -7.48 -6.60
CA ARG A 30 -11.93 -8.70 -6.91
C ARG A 30 -13.14 -8.88 -5.98
N ARG A 31 -12.97 -8.66 -4.67
CA ARG A 31 -14.07 -8.75 -3.68
C ARG A 31 -15.10 -7.64 -3.81
N LEU A 32 -14.69 -6.43 -4.21
CA LEU A 32 -15.57 -5.30 -4.44
C LEU A 32 -16.24 -5.30 -5.82
N GLY A 33 -15.87 -6.24 -6.71
CA GLY A 33 -16.39 -6.32 -8.07
C GLY A 33 -15.87 -5.23 -9.02
N VAL A 34 -14.75 -4.58 -8.68
CA VAL A 34 -14.12 -3.52 -9.49
C VAL A 34 -12.61 -3.74 -9.60
N PRO A 35 -11.93 -3.38 -10.71
CA PRO A 35 -10.49 -3.49 -10.78
C PRO A 35 -9.84 -2.54 -9.76
N ALA A 36 -8.88 -3.05 -8.99
CA ALA A 36 -8.10 -2.26 -8.06
C ALA A 36 -6.61 -2.59 -8.21
N THR A 37 -5.78 -1.58 -7.99
CA THR A 37 -4.33 -1.69 -8.05
C THR A 37 -3.69 -0.77 -7.01
N LEU A 38 -2.42 -1.02 -6.70
CA LEU A 38 -1.67 -0.25 -5.73
C LEU A 38 -1.29 1.12 -6.33
N SER A 39 -1.78 2.21 -5.75
CA SER A 39 -1.43 3.58 -6.16
C SER A 39 -0.16 4.11 -5.50
N GLY A 40 0.17 3.64 -4.29
CA GLY A 40 1.36 4.02 -3.55
C GLY A 40 1.54 3.13 -2.32
N LEU A 41 2.79 2.94 -1.89
CA LEU A 41 3.14 2.13 -0.74
C LEU A 41 4.25 2.79 0.05
N ARG A 42 4.02 2.95 1.36
CA ARG A 42 5.04 3.39 2.31
C ARG A 42 5.14 2.35 3.41
N ARG A 43 6.30 1.71 3.53
CA ARG A 43 6.60 0.83 4.66
C ARG A 43 6.99 1.70 5.86
N ILE A 44 6.30 1.52 6.99
CA ILE A 44 6.52 2.32 8.20
C ILE A 44 7.20 1.55 9.35
N GLN A 45 7.31 0.23 9.23
CA GLN A 45 7.96 -0.61 10.24
C GLN A 45 8.58 -1.86 9.60
N ILE A 46 9.72 -2.32 10.13
CA ILE A 46 10.40 -3.58 9.78
C ILE A 46 10.92 -4.20 11.08
N GLY A 47 10.28 -5.26 11.55
CA GLY A 47 10.59 -5.80 12.88
C GLY A 47 10.48 -4.70 13.94
N ASN A 48 11.59 -4.42 14.63
CA ASN A 48 11.67 -3.38 15.67
C ASN A 48 12.02 -1.98 15.13
N PHE A 49 12.40 -1.84 13.87
CA PHE A 49 12.73 -0.54 13.28
C PHE A 49 11.47 0.15 12.77
N ARG A 50 11.27 1.41 13.15
CA ARG A 50 10.15 2.24 12.74
C ARG A 50 10.62 3.32 11.77
N ILE A 51 9.68 3.95 11.09
CA ILE A 51 9.98 5.02 10.13
C ILE A 51 10.61 6.25 10.79
N GLU A 52 10.38 6.43 12.08
CA GLU A 52 11.02 7.48 12.88
C GLU A 52 12.54 7.25 13.04
N ASP A 53 13.00 6.00 12.93
CA ASP A 53 14.43 5.63 12.99
C ASP A 53 15.15 5.83 11.64
N ALA A 54 14.40 6.15 10.57
CA ALA A 54 14.95 6.24 9.23
C ALA A 54 15.77 7.52 9.03
N GLY A 55 17.08 7.37 8.74
CA GLY A 55 17.93 8.46 8.28
C GLY A 55 17.62 8.87 6.84
N ARG A 56 17.64 10.17 6.55
CA ARG A 56 17.60 10.69 5.18
C ARG A 56 18.97 10.49 4.53
N LEU A 57 18.98 9.90 3.33
CA LEU A 57 20.18 9.89 2.50
C LEU A 57 20.30 11.26 1.80
N GLU A 58 21.43 11.93 1.98
CA GLU A 58 21.82 13.08 1.16
C GLU A 58 22.63 12.56 -0.03
N ILE A 59 22.24 12.95 -1.24
CA ILE A 59 22.86 12.56 -2.51
C ILE A 59 23.41 13.82 -3.16
#